data_AF-M6W0V5-F1
#
_entry.id   AF-M6W0V5-F1
#
_cell.length_a   1.000
_cell.length_b   1.000
_cell.length_c   1.000
_cell.angle_alpha   90.00
_cell.angle_beta   90.00
_cell.angle_gamma   90.00
#
_symmetry.space_group_name_H-M   'P 1'
#
loop_
_entity.id
_entity.type
_entity.pdbx_description
1 polymer ?
#
loop_
_entity_poly.entity_id
_entity_poly.type
_entity_poly.pdbx_seq_one_letter_code
_entity_poly.pdbx_strand_id
1 'polypeptide(L)'
;MKKEIALVSMLFFVFFCKEENKELPKQENSVQEEKVQDMKTEYVFNGVYSMREIHLMKEVFGIQSKFKKYCLRIDLKANVVELGIVEGKIYKGKILEKDSESVTVEINGKSQKYFIVKYTSLTGNETFDLMTDDYSEKEADGKWNMDSSAGAEASSQTLSECISDIKGNLELQYHEEDHGVQKKK
;
A
#
# COMPACT_ATOMS: atom_id res chain seq x y z
N MET A 1 16.69 -67.30 0.50
CA MET A 1 15.92 -68.52 0.83
C MET A 1 15.17 -68.27 2.13
N LYS A 2 13.84 -68.49 2.17
CA LYS A 2 12.99 -69.03 3.27
C LYS A 2 13.13 -68.37 4.68
N LYS A 3 12.11 -67.87 5.40
CA LYS A 3 10.67 -68.19 5.63
C LYS A 3 10.11 -67.03 6.51
N GLU A 4 8.94 -66.41 6.25
CA GLU A 4 7.54 -66.81 6.53
C GLU A 4 7.06 -66.64 8.01
N ILE A 5 5.76 -66.33 8.13
CA ILE A 5 4.83 -66.32 9.31
C ILE A 5 4.56 -64.90 9.90
N ALA A 6 3.54 -64.17 9.40
CA ALA A 6 2.08 -64.21 9.70
C ALA A 6 1.72 -63.44 11.00
N LEU A 7 1.04 -62.29 10.96
CA LEU A 7 -0.39 -62.05 10.64
C LEU A 7 -1.31 -62.83 11.59
N VAL A 8 -2.05 -62.11 12.46
CA VAL A 8 -3.45 -62.35 12.90
C VAL A 8 -3.70 -61.70 14.28
N SER A 9 -4.85 -61.00 14.35
CA SER A 9 -5.73 -60.75 15.52
C SER A 9 -6.07 -59.26 15.62
N MET A 10 -7.02 -58.73 14.85
CA MET A 10 -8.48 -58.94 14.95
C MET A 10 -9.04 -58.47 16.30
N LEU A 11 -9.65 -57.27 16.25
CA LEU A 11 -10.91 -56.78 16.86
C LEU A 11 -11.34 -57.16 18.30
N PHE A 12 -12.29 -56.33 18.80
CA PHE A 12 -13.05 -56.36 20.06
C PHE A 12 -12.40 -55.49 21.18
N PHE A 13 -13.03 -54.42 21.70
CA PHE A 13 -14.41 -54.31 22.16
C PHE A 13 -15.00 -52.89 22.00
N VAL A 14 -16.24 -52.86 21.53
CA VAL A 14 -17.21 -51.77 21.66
C VAL A 14 -18.02 -52.02 22.95
N PHE A 15 -18.73 -50.99 23.44
CA PHE A 15 -19.72 -50.94 24.52
C PHE A 15 -19.23 -50.38 25.86
N PHE A 16 -19.55 -49.11 26.12
CA PHE A 16 -20.56 -48.73 27.12
C PHE A 16 -21.09 -47.33 26.80
N CYS A 17 -22.21 -47.26 26.09
CA CYS A 17 -23.11 -46.12 26.19
C CYS A 17 -23.72 -46.15 27.59
N LYS A 18 -23.50 -45.11 28.39
CA LYS A 18 -24.40 -44.76 29.49
C LYS A 18 -24.88 -43.33 29.24
N GLU A 19 -26.06 -43.28 28.67
CA GLU A 19 -26.92 -42.13 28.51
C GLU A 19 -27.82 -42.05 29.75
N GLU A 20 -27.74 -40.96 30.52
CA GLU A 20 -28.86 -40.47 31.31
C GLU A 20 -28.84 -38.93 31.30
N ASN A 21 -29.84 -38.40 30.57
CA ASN A 21 -30.29 -37.02 30.57
C ASN A 21 -30.54 -36.48 31.99
N LYS A 22 -30.01 -35.29 32.32
CA LYS A 22 -30.73 -34.29 33.11
C LYS A 22 -30.38 -32.86 32.64
N GLU A 23 -31.43 -32.23 32.15
CA GLU A 23 -31.79 -30.83 31.91
C GLU A 23 -30.83 -29.68 32.30
N LEU A 24 -30.79 -28.71 31.37
CA LEU A 24 -30.19 -27.38 31.40
C LEU A 24 -30.53 -26.55 32.66
N PRO A 25 -29.65 -25.58 32.98
CA PRO A 25 -30.12 -24.19 33.01
C PRO A 25 -29.33 -23.28 32.07
N LYS A 26 -30.07 -22.29 31.58
CA LYS A 26 -29.73 -21.26 30.59
C LYS A 26 -28.97 -20.11 31.27
N GLN A 27 -27.75 -19.79 30.81
CA GLN A 27 -27.09 -18.50 31.09
C GLN A 27 -26.03 -18.22 30.00
N GLU A 28 -26.40 -17.42 29.01
CA GLU A 28 -25.79 -16.11 28.67
C GLU A 28 -24.33 -16.14 28.16
N ASN A 29 -24.22 -15.90 26.85
CA ASN A 29 -23.11 -15.25 26.13
C ASN A 29 -21.69 -15.42 26.70
N SER A 30 -20.95 -16.40 26.20
CA SER A 30 -19.52 -16.22 25.99
C SER A 30 -19.29 -15.97 24.51
N VAL A 31 -19.27 -14.68 24.13
CA VAL A 31 -18.62 -14.27 22.89
C VAL A 31 -17.21 -14.82 22.96
N GLN A 32 -16.91 -15.71 22.02
CA GLN A 32 -15.58 -16.22 21.79
C GLN A 32 -14.75 -14.97 21.46
N GLU A 33 -14.01 -14.44 22.44
CA GLU A 33 -12.94 -13.48 22.20
C GLU A 33 -11.95 -14.21 21.29
N GLU A 34 -12.17 -14.06 20.00
CA GLU A 34 -11.15 -14.14 18.99
C GLU A 34 -10.05 -13.21 19.50
N LYS A 35 -9.00 -13.81 20.06
CA LYS A 35 -7.70 -13.16 20.17
C LYS A 35 -7.41 -12.63 18.77
N VAL A 36 -7.74 -11.36 18.54
CA VAL A 36 -7.17 -10.54 17.50
C VAL A 36 -5.69 -10.63 17.78
N GLN A 37 -5.03 -11.57 17.10
CA GLN A 37 -3.60 -11.56 16.96
C GLN A 37 -3.32 -10.18 16.37
N ASP A 38 -2.80 -9.32 17.22
CA ASP A 38 -2.11 -8.10 16.86
C ASP A 38 -1.01 -8.52 15.88
N MET A 39 -1.39 -8.59 14.60
CA MET A 39 -0.47 -8.73 13.51
C MET A 39 0.31 -7.42 13.54
N LYS A 40 1.45 -7.42 14.23
CA LYS A 40 2.56 -6.55 13.87
C LYS A 40 2.98 -6.92 12.46
N THR A 41 2.16 -6.55 11.47
CA THR A 41 2.64 -6.30 10.13
C THR A 41 3.59 -5.14 10.30
N GLU A 42 4.89 -5.43 10.40
CA GLU A 42 5.90 -4.48 9.99
C GLU A 42 5.38 -3.86 8.69
N TYR A 43 5.09 -2.57 8.72
CA TYR A 43 4.45 -1.90 7.60
C TYR A 43 5.40 -2.00 6.41
N VAL A 44 5.14 -2.98 5.56
CA VAL A 44 5.93 -3.23 4.37
C VAL A 44 5.62 -2.08 3.44
N PHE A 45 6.67 -1.41 2.95
CA PHE A 45 6.63 -0.39 1.92
C PHE A 45 5.87 -0.87 0.67
N ASN A 46 4.56 -0.81 0.74
CA ASN A 46 3.60 -1.23 -0.26
C ASN A 46 2.50 -0.18 -0.17
N GLY A 47 2.37 0.63 -1.20
CA GLY A 47 1.49 1.78 -1.11
C GLY A 47 1.18 2.36 -2.48
N VAL A 48 0.17 3.23 -2.46
CA VAL A 48 -0.12 4.15 -3.56
C VAL A 48 0.39 5.51 -3.11
N TYR A 49 1.19 6.14 -3.92
CA TYR A 49 1.82 7.43 -3.64
C TYR A 49 1.23 8.48 -4.56
N SER A 50 0.80 9.59 -3.98
CA SER A 50 0.44 10.80 -4.72
C SER A 50 1.71 11.59 -4.99
N MET A 51 2.11 11.60 -6.27
CA MET A 51 3.39 12.16 -6.69
C MET A 51 3.26 13.67 -6.92
N ARG A 52 4.26 14.41 -6.44
CA ARG A 52 4.34 15.86 -6.56
C ARG A 52 5.02 16.23 -7.90
N GLU A 53 4.37 17.10 -8.66
CA GLU A 53 4.81 17.73 -9.93
C GLU A 53 5.12 16.88 -11.20
N ILE A 54 4.68 17.37 -12.38
CA ILE A 54 4.80 16.68 -13.69
C ILE A 54 6.17 16.76 -14.31
N HIS A 55 6.94 17.83 -14.04
CA HIS A 55 8.16 18.07 -14.79
C HIS A 55 9.09 16.85 -14.69
N LEU A 56 9.09 16.21 -13.52
CA LEU A 56 9.66 14.90 -13.31
C LEU A 56 8.99 13.77 -14.11
N MET A 57 7.67 13.60 -14.19
CA MET A 57 7.09 12.48 -14.97
C MET A 57 7.50 12.46 -16.45
N LYS A 58 7.56 13.62 -17.10
CA LYS A 58 8.02 13.71 -18.49
C LYS A 58 9.52 13.47 -18.59
N GLU A 59 10.31 14.03 -17.68
CA GLU A 59 11.77 13.94 -17.68
C GLU A 59 12.25 12.54 -17.30
N VAL A 60 11.69 12.01 -16.21
CA VAL A 60 11.96 10.71 -15.63
C VAL A 60 11.40 9.59 -16.52
N PHE A 61 10.12 9.61 -16.88
CA PHE A 61 9.48 8.47 -17.57
C PHE A 61 9.13 8.70 -19.04
N GLY A 62 9.35 9.90 -19.58
CA GLY A 62 8.98 10.22 -20.97
C GLY A 62 7.47 10.27 -21.20
N ILE A 63 6.66 10.38 -20.14
CA ILE A 63 5.20 10.35 -20.22
C ILE A 63 4.67 11.79 -20.26
N GLN A 64 3.89 12.10 -21.30
CA GLN A 64 3.22 13.40 -21.41
C GLN A 64 1.81 13.32 -20.82
N SER A 65 1.48 14.27 -19.94
CA SER A 65 0.15 14.48 -19.35
C SER A 65 -0.15 15.98 -19.31
N LYS A 66 -1.45 16.31 -19.34
CA LYS A 66 -1.97 17.66 -19.13
C LYS A 66 -1.89 18.08 -17.66
N PHE A 67 -1.79 17.14 -16.71
CA PHE A 67 -2.02 17.40 -15.29
C PHE A 67 -0.80 17.21 -14.42
N LYS A 68 -0.60 18.20 -13.53
CA LYS A 68 0.26 18.25 -12.31
C LYS A 68 0.80 16.93 -11.77
N LYS A 69 -0.18 16.10 -11.45
CA LYS A 69 -0.11 15.12 -10.39
C LYS A 69 -0.42 13.77 -11.00
N TYR A 70 0.27 12.76 -10.51
CA TYR A 70 0.08 11.38 -10.92
C TYR A 70 0.19 10.50 -9.68
N CYS A 71 -0.29 9.27 -9.79
CA CYS A 71 -0.21 8.29 -8.72
C CYS A 71 0.81 7.22 -9.12
N LEU A 72 1.63 6.79 -8.17
CA LEU A 72 2.55 5.69 -8.33
C LEU A 72 2.21 4.61 -7.32
N ARG A 73 1.87 3.41 -7.78
CA ARG A 73 1.70 2.24 -6.93
C ARG A 73 2.99 1.44 -6.94
N ILE A 74 3.52 1.16 -5.76
CA ILE A 74 4.65 0.24 -5.57
C ILE A 74 4.19 -0.80 -4.56
N ASP A 75 4.24 -2.06 -4.96
CA ASP A 75 3.97 -3.20 -4.09
C ASP A 75 5.16 -4.17 -4.22
N LEU A 76 6.09 -4.10 -3.27
CA LEU A 76 7.28 -4.94 -3.24
C LEU A 76 6.96 -6.42 -2.97
N LYS A 77 5.81 -6.70 -2.35
CA LYS A 77 5.37 -8.07 -2.02
C LYS A 77 4.78 -8.76 -3.24
N ALA A 78 3.92 -8.06 -3.98
CA ALA A 78 3.34 -8.52 -5.23
C ALA A 78 4.25 -8.28 -6.45
N ASN A 79 5.36 -7.55 -6.26
CA ASN A 79 6.27 -7.11 -7.31
C ASN A 79 5.57 -6.29 -8.41
N VAL A 80 4.71 -5.36 -8.00
CA VAL A 80 3.90 -4.53 -8.89
C VAL A 80 4.40 -3.09 -8.85
N VAL A 81 4.57 -2.50 -10.03
CA VAL A 81 4.74 -1.05 -10.22
C VAL A 81 3.76 -0.58 -11.26
N GLU A 82 2.93 0.40 -10.91
CA GLU A 82 1.95 1.00 -11.82
C GLU A 82 1.94 2.50 -11.63
N LEU A 83 2.01 3.26 -12.73
CA LEU A 83 1.86 4.71 -12.74
C LEU A 83 0.52 5.06 -13.37
N GLY A 84 -0.26 5.88 -12.68
CA GLY A 84 -1.57 6.31 -13.09
C GLY A 84 -1.65 7.82 -13.28
N ILE A 85 -2.17 8.27 -14.41
CA ILE A 85 -2.39 9.69 -14.68
C ILE A 85 -3.88 10.03 -14.69
N VAL A 86 -4.17 11.32 -14.50
CA VAL A 86 -5.54 11.87 -14.43
C VAL A 86 -6.35 11.54 -15.69
N GLU A 87 -5.72 11.44 -16.86
CA GLU A 87 -6.37 11.06 -18.11
C GLU A 87 -6.84 9.60 -18.16
N GLY A 88 -6.67 8.83 -17.07
CA GLY A 88 -7.13 7.44 -16.96
C GLY A 88 -6.20 6.43 -17.62
N LYS A 89 -4.99 6.85 -18.04
CA LYS A 89 -3.98 5.93 -18.53
C LYS A 89 -3.18 5.36 -17.36
N ILE A 90 -2.90 4.06 -17.44
CA ILE A 90 -2.06 3.33 -16.49
C ILE A 90 -0.86 2.77 -17.25
N TYR A 91 0.34 3.02 -16.72
CA TYR A 91 1.60 2.54 -17.25
C TYR A 91 2.16 1.49 -16.30
N LYS A 92 2.33 0.27 -16.79
CA LYS A 92 2.94 -0.80 -16.01
C LYS A 92 4.45 -0.68 -16.04
N GLY A 93 5.07 -0.89 -14.89
CA GLY A 93 6.50 -0.92 -14.70
C GLY A 93 6.99 -2.24 -14.15
N LYS A 94 8.25 -2.24 -13.73
CA LYS A 94 8.90 -3.33 -13.01
C LYS A 94 9.83 -2.75 -11.94
N ILE A 95 10.06 -3.53 -10.89
CA ILE A 95 11.11 -3.25 -9.90
C ILE A 95 12.42 -3.80 -10.49
N LEU A 96 13.43 -2.95 -10.60
CA LEU A 96 14.78 -3.33 -11.03
C LEU A 96 15.63 -3.76 -9.84
N GLU A 97 15.63 -2.93 -8.80
CA GLU A 97 16.44 -3.11 -7.60
C GLU A 97 15.62 -2.68 -6.38
N LYS A 98 15.86 -3.30 -5.23
CA LYS A 98 15.29 -2.88 -3.96
C LYS A 98 16.23 -3.22 -2.82
N ASP A 99 16.28 -2.35 -1.83
CA ASP A 99 16.92 -2.58 -0.55
C ASP A 99 15.98 -2.15 0.59
N SER A 100 16.49 -2.03 1.82
CA SER A 100 15.68 -1.65 2.97
C SER A 100 15.22 -0.20 2.97
N GLU A 101 15.85 0.67 2.18
CA GLU A 101 15.66 2.13 2.22
C GLU A 101 15.25 2.70 0.86
N SER A 102 15.27 1.90 -0.20
CA SER A 102 15.04 2.38 -1.54
C SER A 102 14.52 1.31 -2.50
N VAL A 103 13.87 1.78 -3.56
CA VAL A 103 13.43 0.98 -4.69
C VAL A 103 13.80 1.68 -5.98
N THR A 104 14.35 0.94 -6.94
CA THR A 104 14.53 1.40 -8.32
C THR A 104 13.45 0.79 -9.17
N VAL A 105 12.61 1.62 -9.77
CA VAL A 105 11.54 1.20 -10.66
C VAL A 105 11.86 1.58 -12.10
N GLU A 106 11.40 0.79 -13.06
CA GLU A 106 11.45 1.13 -14.48
C GLU A 106 10.03 1.22 -15.03
N ILE A 107 9.72 2.34 -15.69
CA ILE A 107 8.47 2.56 -16.42
C ILE A 107 8.84 3.14 -17.77
N ASN A 108 8.26 2.61 -18.84
CA ASN A 108 8.52 3.08 -20.22
C ASN A 108 10.02 3.06 -20.59
N GLY A 109 10.76 2.05 -20.13
CA GLY A 109 12.20 1.89 -20.40
C GLY A 109 13.09 2.93 -19.70
N LYS A 110 12.54 3.68 -18.74
CA LYS A 110 13.26 4.67 -17.94
C LYS A 110 13.20 4.29 -16.48
N SER A 111 14.32 4.46 -15.79
CA SER A 111 14.48 4.04 -14.41
C SER A 111 14.53 5.23 -13.48
N GLN A 112 13.90 5.10 -12.32
CA GLN A 112 13.95 6.06 -11.23
C GLN A 112 14.22 5.33 -9.91
N LYS A 113 15.18 5.84 -9.14
CA LYS A 113 15.37 5.41 -7.76
C LYS A 113 14.56 6.30 -6.84
N TYR A 114 13.79 5.68 -5.95
CA TYR A 114 13.08 6.33 -4.86
C TYR A 114 13.65 5.86 -3.53
N PHE A 115 14.02 6.81 -2.68
CA PHE A 115 14.32 6.55 -1.28
C PHE A 115 13.05 6.64 -0.46
N ILE A 116 12.95 5.78 0.54
CA ILE A 116 11.75 5.52 1.30
C ILE A 116 11.96 6.08 2.69
N VAL A 117 11.23 7.13 3.02
CA VAL A 117 11.34 7.78 4.32
C VAL A 117 10.09 7.49 5.12
N LYS A 118 10.26 6.70 6.18
CA LYS A 118 9.22 6.44 7.17
C LYS A 118 9.17 7.60 8.17
N TYR A 119 7.98 8.12 8.45
CA TYR A 119 7.78 9.17 9.45
C TYR A 119 6.42 9.05 10.14
N THR A 120 6.25 9.79 11.23
CA THR A 120 4.96 9.89 11.93
C THR A 120 4.22 11.13 11.43
N SER A 121 3.03 10.94 10.86
CA SER A 121 2.19 12.01 10.37
C SER A 121 1.69 12.92 11.52
N LEU A 122 1.12 14.06 11.16
CA LEU A 122 0.48 14.98 12.13
C LEU A 122 -0.64 14.31 12.93
N THR A 123 -1.26 13.24 12.41
CA THR A 123 -2.31 12.48 13.10
C THR A 123 -1.76 11.36 13.96
N GLY A 124 -0.44 11.23 14.09
CA GLY A 124 0.24 10.22 14.90
C GLY A 124 0.39 8.85 14.23
N ASN A 125 0.00 8.71 12.97
CA ASN A 125 0.12 7.45 12.23
C ASN A 125 1.47 7.37 11.54
N GLU A 126 2.09 6.19 11.52
CA GLU A 126 3.27 5.96 10.69
C GLU A 126 2.87 5.93 9.21
N THR A 127 3.64 6.62 8.37
CA THR A 127 3.42 6.71 6.92
C THR A 127 4.76 6.92 6.19
N PHE A 128 4.71 6.97 4.86
CA PHE A 128 5.89 6.93 4.00
C PHE A 128 5.87 8.03 2.94
N ASP A 129 7.04 8.63 2.73
CA ASP A 129 7.30 9.53 1.61
C ASP A 129 8.40 8.96 0.72
N LEU A 130 8.32 9.32 -0.55
CA LEU A 130 9.29 9.01 -1.59
C LEU A 130 10.17 10.24 -1.82
N MET A 131 11.48 10.04 -1.70
CA MET A 131 12.50 11.04 -2.03
C MET A 131 13.26 10.61 -3.27
N THR A 132 13.80 11.58 -4.00
CA THR A 132 14.72 11.30 -5.12
C THR A 132 15.93 12.21 -5.06
N ASP A 133 17.09 11.73 -5.49
CA ASP A 133 18.33 12.53 -5.44
C ASP A 133 18.30 13.74 -6.40
N ASP A 134 17.44 13.72 -7.43
CA ASP A 134 17.32 14.76 -8.46
C ASP A 134 16.28 15.83 -8.15
N TYR A 135 15.49 15.67 -7.09
CA TYR A 135 14.43 16.60 -6.71
C TYR A 135 14.41 16.93 -5.22
N SER A 136 14.54 15.91 -4.37
CA SER A 136 14.45 16.09 -2.93
C SER A 136 15.76 16.66 -2.35
N GLU A 137 15.62 17.57 -1.42
CA GLU A 137 16.73 18.23 -0.73
C GLU A 137 17.17 17.40 0.48
N LYS A 138 18.49 17.34 0.67
CA LYS A 138 19.09 16.86 1.92
C LYS A 138 19.57 18.06 2.72
N GLU A 139 19.19 18.07 4.00
CA GLU A 139 19.67 19.04 4.97
C GLU A 139 21.17 18.84 5.24
N ALA A 140 21.79 19.81 5.92
CA ALA A 140 23.22 19.76 6.25
C ALA A 140 23.62 18.55 7.11
N ASP A 141 22.68 17.93 7.83
CA ASP A 141 22.88 16.71 8.62
C ASP A 141 22.68 15.41 7.82
N GLY A 142 22.40 15.52 6.52
CA GLY A 142 22.19 14.40 5.61
C GLY A 142 20.78 13.81 5.64
N LYS A 143 19.86 14.35 6.45
CA LYS A 143 18.44 13.94 6.43
C LYS A 143 17.71 14.57 5.27
N TRP A 144 16.68 13.88 4.78
CA TRP A 144 15.79 14.43 3.76
C TRP A 144 14.91 15.55 4.33
N ASN A 145 14.79 16.64 3.56
CA ASN A 145 13.81 17.67 3.80
C ASN A 145 12.43 17.16 3.32
N MET A 146 11.52 16.88 4.26
CA MET A 146 10.19 16.31 3.97
C MET A 146 9.30 17.22 3.11
N ASP A 147 9.55 18.54 3.11
CA ASP A 147 8.79 19.47 2.27
C ASP A 147 9.14 19.29 0.78
N SER A 148 10.33 18.74 0.49
CA SER A 148 10.83 18.45 -0.85
C SER A 148 10.58 17.00 -1.32
N SER A 149 9.64 16.30 -0.68
CA SER A 149 9.25 14.94 -1.05
C SER A 149 8.71 14.84 -2.47
N ALA A 150 9.22 13.87 -3.25
CA ALA A 150 8.77 13.60 -4.61
C ALA A 150 7.36 12.98 -4.64
N GLY A 151 6.94 12.32 -3.57
CA GLY A 151 5.61 11.74 -3.45
C GLY A 151 5.29 11.34 -2.02
N ALA A 152 4.05 11.53 -1.62
CA ALA A 152 3.58 11.12 -0.31
C ALA A 152 2.63 9.93 -0.45
N GLU A 153 2.65 9.03 0.52
CA GLU A 153 1.67 7.95 0.59
C GLU A 153 0.25 8.54 0.58
N ALA A 154 -0.56 8.08 -0.37
CA ALA A 154 -1.92 8.50 -0.52
C ALA A 154 -2.79 7.82 0.54
N SER A 155 -3.85 8.50 0.98
CA SER A 155 -4.92 7.88 1.76
C SER A 155 -5.69 6.79 1.00
N SER A 156 -5.51 6.76 -0.32
CA SER A 156 -6.12 5.82 -1.25
C SER A 156 -5.42 4.46 -1.23
N GLN A 157 -6.19 3.37 -1.22
CA GLN A 157 -5.65 2.01 -1.28
C GLN A 157 -5.35 1.57 -2.72
N THR A 158 -5.98 2.23 -3.70
CA THR A 158 -5.85 1.90 -5.11
C THR A 158 -5.40 3.09 -5.96
N LEU A 159 -4.76 2.78 -7.09
CA LEU A 159 -4.36 3.79 -8.07
C LEU A 159 -5.58 4.58 -8.60
N SER A 160 -6.72 3.91 -8.77
CA SER A 160 -7.95 4.53 -9.27
C SER A 160 -8.52 5.56 -8.29
N GLU A 161 -8.55 5.23 -7.01
CA GLU A 161 -8.99 6.16 -5.96
C GLU A 161 -8.04 7.36 -5.89
N CYS A 162 -6.73 7.13 -5.89
CA CYS A 162 -5.75 8.22 -5.86
C CYS A 162 -5.91 9.17 -7.06
N ILE A 163 -6.15 8.64 -8.26
CA ILE A 163 -6.43 9.47 -9.44
C ILE A 163 -7.75 10.25 -9.27
N SER A 164 -8.78 9.60 -8.70
CA SER A 164 -10.07 10.24 -8.44
C SER A 164 -9.94 11.38 -7.44
N ASP A 165 -9.15 11.20 -6.38
CA ASP A 165 -8.85 12.23 -5.38
C ASP A 165 -8.13 13.42 -6.02
N ILE A 166 -7.16 13.16 -6.91
CA ILE A 166 -6.49 14.22 -7.68
C ILE A 166 -7.51 14.99 -8.53
N LYS A 167 -8.42 14.30 -9.24
CA LYS A 167 -9.46 14.94 -10.05
C LYS A 167 -10.37 15.83 -9.22
N GLY A 168 -10.92 15.29 -8.14
CA GLY A 168 -11.81 16.04 -7.26
C GLY A 168 -11.13 17.30 -6.70
N ASN A 169 -9.87 17.19 -6.27
CA ASN A 169 -9.12 18.34 -5.78
C ASN A 169 -8.85 19.40 -6.87
N LEU A 170 -8.61 18.99 -8.11
CA LEU A 170 -8.44 19.92 -9.22
C LEU A 170 -9.76 20.65 -9.53
N GLU A 171 -10.88 19.94 -9.54
CA GLU A 171 -12.21 20.53 -9.76
C GLU A 171 -12.57 21.54 -8.66
N LEU A 172 -12.27 21.23 -7.40
CA LEU A 172 -12.47 22.15 -6.28
C LEU A 172 -11.64 23.44 -6.43
N GLN A 173 -10.38 23.32 -6.85
CA GLN A 173 -9.54 24.50 -7.10
C GLN A 173 -10.12 25.41 -8.20
N TYR A 174 -10.63 24.82 -9.29
CA TYR A 174 -11.30 25.59 -10.34
C TYR A 174 -12.56 26.30 -9.85
N HIS A 175 -13.34 25.68 -8.96
CA HIS A 175 -14.55 26.29 -8.41
C HIS A 175 -14.26 27.40 -7.37
N GLU A 176 -13.21 27.25 -6.55
CA GLU A 176 -12.81 28.30 -5.59
C GLU A 176 -12.32 29.58 -6.29
N GLU A 177 -11.59 29.45 -7.40
CA GLU A 177 -11.10 30.60 -8.19
C GLU A 177 -12.25 31.42 -8.81
N ASP A 178 -13.34 30.77 -9.22
CA ASP A 178 -14.52 31.43 -9.81
C ASP A 178 -15.34 32.22 -8.78
N HIS A 179 -15.24 31.90 -7.49
CA HIS A 179 -15.91 32.62 -6.41
C HIS A 179 -15.10 33.84 -5.90
N GLY A 180 -13.87 34.05 -6.39
CA GLY A 180 -12.99 35.16 -6.00
C GLY A 180 -13.15 36.46 -6.80
N VAL A 181 -13.93 36.47 -7.88
CA VAL A 181 -14.13 37.70 -8.68
C VAL A 181 -15.11 38.63 -7.95
N GLN A 182 -14.58 39.58 -7.18
CA GLN A 182 -15.33 40.80 -6.85
C GLN A 182 -15.76 41.45 -8.16
N LYS A 183 -17.05 41.33 -8.49
CA LYS A 183 -17.68 42.15 -9.53
C LYS A 183 -17.52 43.60 -9.09
N LYS A 184 -16.59 44.32 -9.72
CA LYS A 184 -16.49 45.77 -9.58
C LYS A 184 -17.87 46.37 -9.86
N LYS A 185 -18.42 47.09 -8.88
CA LYS A 185 -19.56 47.98 -9.06
C LYS A 185 -19.13 49.21 -9.85
#